data_AF-A0A7S4URD3-F1
#
_entry.id   AF-A0A7S4URD3-F1
#
_cell.length_a   1.000
_cell.length_b   1.000
_cell.length_c   1.000
_cell.angle_alpha   90.00
_cell.angle_beta   90.00
_cell.angle_gamma   90.00
#
_symmetry.space_group_name_H-M   'P 1'
#
loop_
_entity.id
_entity.type
_entity.pdbx_description
1 polymer ?
#
loop_
_entity_poly.entity_id
_entity_poly.type
_entity_poly.pdbx_seq_one_letter_code
_entity_poly.pdbx_strand_id
1 'polypeptide(L)'
;MAVAHTMHGITTKNVIAALASDQIFSIDKKLLDPRRPIGKPSPDDMEEGLMPYSPFLPVMPTAVLSYNRTILQLRKIVVAPARIESTCLMVAVGADVFFSRVTPAKAFDCLGDDFNYTSLVLSTLALMILSWVVSWFQAKRELSQAWK
;
A
#
# COMPACT_ATOMS: atom_id res chain seq x y z
N MET A 1 -3.83 -14.54 -17.30
CA MET A 1 -3.61 -14.23 -15.86
C MET A 1 -2.11 -14.14 -15.62
N ALA A 2 -1.69 -13.35 -14.62
CA ALA A 2 -0.30 -13.20 -14.21
C ALA A 2 -0.22 -13.00 -12.68
N VAL A 3 0.98 -13.07 -12.11
CA VAL A 3 1.20 -12.85 -10.67
C VAL A 3 2.11 -11.64 -10.48
N ALA A 4 1.69 -10.74 -9.59
CA ALA A 4 2.51 -9.63 -9.15
C ALA A 4 3.68 -10.17 -8.31
N HIS A 5 4.90 -9.84 -8.73
CA HIS A 5 6.13 -10.20 -8.03
C HIS A 5 7.11 -9.02 -8.04
N THR A 6 7.96 -8.98 -7.02
CA THR A 6 8.92 -7.92 -6.73
C THR A 6 10.30 -8.53 -6.53
N MET A 7 11.35 -7.72 -6.43
CA MET A 7 12.74 -8.19 -6.40
C MET A 7 13.00 -9.15 -5.24
N HIS A 8 12.57 -8.79 -4.03
CA HIS A 8 12.80 -9.60 -2.83
C HIS A 8 11.59 -10.44 -2.43
N GLY A 9 10.42 -10.20 -3.05
CA GLY A 9 9.20 -10.93 -2.76
C GLY A 9 8.65 -10.69 -1.36
N ILE A 10 8.96 -9.54 -0.76
CA ILE A 10 8.52 -9.16 0.60
C ILE A 10 7.08 -8.68 0.57
N THR A 11 6.68 -7.93 -0.46
CA THR A 11 5.30 -7.47 -0.60
C THR A 11 4.32 -8.64 -0.77
N THR A 12 3.06 -8.44 -0.40
CA THR A 12 1.98 -9.37 -0.73
C THR A 12 1.89 -9.57 -2.24
N LYS A 13 1.56 -10.79 -2.66
CA LYS A 13 1.40 -11.12 -4.08
C LYS A 13 -0.08 -10.94 -4.44
N ASN A 14 -0.33 -10.27 -5.55
CA ASN A 14 -1.67 -10.20 -6.13
C ASN A 14 -1.72 -11.04 -7.41
N VAL A 15 -2.84 -11.71 -7.64
CA VAL A 15 -3.13 -12.37 -8.91
C VAL A 15 -3.81 -11.35 -9.82
N ILE A 16 -3.23 -11.12 -10.99
CA ILE A 16 -3.76 -10.20 -11.99
C ILE A 16 -4.52 -11.03 -13.03
N ALA A 17 -5.83 -10.79 -13.10
CA ALA A 17 -6.74 -11.47 -13.99
C ALA A 17 -7.32 -10.51 -15.05
N ALA A 18 -7.63 -11.07 -16.21
CA ALA A 18 -8.38 -10.39 -17.25
C ALA A 18 -9.86 -10.75 -17.09
N LEU A 19 -10.73 -9.76 -17.14
CA LEU A 19 -12.18 -9.99 -17.17
C LEU A 19 -12.66 -10.15 -18.61
N ALA A 20 -13.81 -10.79 -18.77
CA ALA A 20 -14.52 -10.86 -20.05
C ALA A 20 -14.95 -9.47 -20.59
N SER A 21 -14.95 -8.45 -19.73
CA SER A 21 -15.17 -7.04 -20.08
C SER A 21 -13.92 -6.33 -20.61
N ASP A 22 -12.85 -7.06 -20.93
CA ASP A 22 -11.55 -6.51 -21.36
C ASP A 22 -10.89 -5.56 -20.33
N GLN A 23 -11.23 -5.73 -19.06
CA GLN A 23 -10.63 -5.01 -17.94
C GLN A 23 -9.60 -5.86 -17.20
N ILE A 24 -8.65 -5.19 -16.55
CA ILE A 24 -7.64 -5.85 -15.72
C ILE A 24 -8.03 -5.71 -14.25
N PHE A 25 -8.13 -6.84 -13.56
CA PHE A 25 -8.51 -6.91 -12.15
C PHE A 25 -7.41 -7.51 -11.30
N SER A 26 -7.15 -6.90 -10.15
CA SER A 26 -6.18 -7.37 -9.16
C SER A 26 -6.90 -8.07 -8.01
N ILE A 27 -6.54 -9.33 -7.78
CA ILE A 27 -7.05 -10.16 -6.68
C ILE A 27 -5.95 -10.30 -5.63
N ASP A 28 -6.21 -9.89 -4.40
CA ASP A 28 -5.30 -10.14 -3.29
C ASP A 28 -5.18 -11.64 -3.00
N LYS A 29 -3.97 -12.17 -2.87
CA LYS A 29 -3.73 -13.58 -2.51
C LYS A 29 -4.41 -13.96 -1.19
N LYS A 30 -4.62 -13.03 -0.26
CA LYS A 30 -5.37 -13.31 1.00
C LYS A 30 -6.79 -13.81 0.74
N LEU A 31 -7.44 -13.35 -0.34
CA LEU A 31 -8.74 -13.84 -0.77
C LEU A 31 -8.68 -15.28 -1.31
N LEU A 32 -7.50 -15.74 -1.72
CA LEU A 32 -7.27 -17.06 -2.34
C LEU A 32 -6.58 -18.04 -1.40
N ASP A 33 -6.58 -17.78 -0.09
CA ASP A 33 -5.97 -18.65 0.89
C ASP A 33 -6.86 -19.88 1.17
N PRO A 34 -6.35 -21.12 1.03
CA PRO A 34 -7.10 -22.34 1.34
C PRO A 34 -7.38 -22.54 2.82
N ARG A 35 -6.65 -21.87 3.73
CA ARG A 35 -6.80 -22.01 5.19
C ARG A 35 -7.97 -21.19 5.76
N ARG A 36 -8.70 -20.44 4.92
CA ARG A 36 -9.80 -19.57 5.36
C ARG A 36 -10.90 -20.39 6.05
N PRO A 37 -11.27 -20.07 7.30
CA PRO A 37 -12.22 -20.86 8.06
C PRO A 37 -13.64 -20.75 7.49
N ILE A 38 -14.38 -21.84 7.50
CA ILE A 38 -15.79 -21.89 7.12
C ILE A 38 -16.63 -21.66 8.39
N GLY A 39 -17.14 -20.44 8.57
CA GLY A 39 -17.94 -20.06 9.74
C GLY A 39 -17.21 -19.12 10.69
N LYS A 40 -17.44 -19.27 12.01
CA LYS A 40 -16.83 -18.41 13.02
C LYS A 40 -15.34 -18.76 13.17
N PRO A 41 -14.42 -17.78 13.06
CA PRO A 41 -12.98 -18.04 13.16
C PRO A 41 -12.58 -18.48 14.57
N SER A 42 -11.61 -19.41 14.65
CA SER A 42 -10.94 -19.81 15.89
C SER A 42 -10.07 -18.66 16.44
N PRO A 43 -9.71 -18.63 17.74
CA PRO A 43 -8.73 -17.68 18.26
C PRO A 43 -7.41 -17.71 17.47
N ASP A 44 -6.90 -18.90 17.16
CA ASP A 44 -5.67 -19.09 16.37
C ASP A 44 -5.81 -18.48 14.96
N ASP A 45 -6.97 -18.65 14.31
CA ASP A 45 -7.24 -18.07 12.98
C ASP A 45 -7.27 -16.54 13.02
N MET A 46 -7.80 -15.98 14.12
CA MET A 46 -7.85 -14.53 14.33
C MET A 46 -6.46 -13.95 14.60
N GLU A 47 -5.61 -14.66 15.33
CA GLU A 47 -4.21 -14.27 15.58
C GLU A 47 -3.40 -14.23 14.27
N GLU A 48 -3.65 -15.17 13.35
CA GLU A 48 -3.05 -15.15 12.01
C GLU A 48 -3.69 -14.12 11.06
N GLY A 49 -4.82 -13.51 11.44
CA GLY A 49 -5.57 -12.57 10.62
C GLY A 49 -6.26 -13.22 9.41
N LEU A 50 -6.63 -14.50 9.52
CA LEU A 50 -7.36 -15.21 8.47
C LEU A 50 -8.77 -14.66 8.33
N MET A 51 -9.15 -14.35 7.09
CA MET A 51 -10.49 -13.90 6.76
C MET A 51 -11.44 -15.10 6.58
N PRO A 52 -12.69 -15.03 7.08
CA PRO A 52 -13.68 -16.09 6.88
C PRO A 52 -13.88 -16.40 5.40
N TYR A 53 -14.02 -17.67 5.06
CA TYR A 53 -14.26 -18.12 3.69
C TYR A 53 -15.58 -17.56 3.15
N SER A 54 -15.55 -17.03 1.93
CA SER A 54 -16.72 -16.63 1.16
C SER A 54 -16.54 -17.20 -0.25
N PRO A 55 -17.51 -17.98 -0.76
CA PRO A 55 -17.42 -18.57 -2.10
C PRO A 55 -17.57 -17.52 -3.20
N PHE A 56 -18.18 -16.37 -2.89
CA PHE A 56 -18.35 -15.28 -3.83
C PHE A 56 -17.18 -14.29 -3.71
N LEU A 57 -16.47 -14.08 -4.82
CA LEU A 57 -15.43 -13.08 -4.96
C LEU A 57 -16.03 -11.82 -5.61
N PRO A 58 -16.31 -10.75 -4.85
CA PRO A 58 -16.87 -9.55 -5.43
C PRO A 58 -15.85 -8.84 -6.30
N VAL A 59 -16.29 -8.41 -7.49
CA VAL A 59 -15.49 -7.55 -8.37
C VAL A 59 -15.66 -6.11 -7.89
N MET A 60 -14.66 -5.63 -7.16
CA MET A 60 -14.64 -4.26 -6.65
C MET A 60 -14.06 -3.31 -7.71
N PRO A 61 -14.76 -2.23 -8.09
CA PRO A 61 -14.25 -1.27 -9.09
C PRO A 61 -12.89 -0.66 -8.70
N THR A 62 -12.62 -0.52 -7.40
CA THR A 62 -11.34 -0.01 -6.87
C THR A 62 -10.15 -0.94 -7.11
N ALA A 63 -10.39 -2.22 -7.38
CA ALA A 63 -9.36 -3.21 -7.69
C ALA A 63 -9.17 -3.43 -9.21
N VAL A 64 -9.91 -2.68 -10.04
CA VAL A 64 -9.72 -2.65 -11.50
C VAL A 64 -8.55 -1.74 -11.84
N LEU A 65 -7.43 -2.33 -12.29
CA LEU A 65 -6.18 -1.63 -12.59
C LEU A 65 -6.27 -0.77 -13.86
N SER A 66 -7.14 -1.14 -14.79
CA SER A 66 -7.32 -0.42 -16.05
C SER A 66 -8.32 0.73 -15.96
N TYR A 67 -8.96 0.94 -14.80
CA TYR A 67 -9.95 1.99 -14.54
C TYR A 67 -11.02 2.10 -15.65
N ASN A 68 -10.92 3.12 -16.51
CA ASN A 68 -11.84 3.37 -17.63
C ASN A 68 -11.29 2.94 -19.01
N ARG A 69 -10.14 2.25 -19.04
CA ARG A 69 -9.51 1.75 -20.27
C ARG A 69 -9.77 0.26 -20.39
N THR A 70 -10.49 -0.13 -21.42
CA THR A 70 -10.63 -1.54 -21.83
C THR A 70 -9.56 -1.85 -22.86
N ILE A 71 -8.99 -3.05 -22.79
CA ILE A 71 -7.92 -3.51 -23.68
C ILE A 71 -8.47 -4.66 -24.49
N LEU A 72 -8.91 -4.36 -25.70
CA LEU A 72 -9.60 -5.31 -26.56
C LEU A 72 -8.71 -6.52 -26.85
N GLN A 73 -9.31 -7.71 -26.82
CA GLN A 73 -8.64 -8.98 -27.14
C GLN A 73 -7.35 -9.17 -26.33
N LEU A 74 -7.42 -9.05 -25.00
CA LEU A 74 -6.26 -9.24 -24.13
C LEU A 74 -5.66 -10.64 -24.29
N ARG A 75 -4.41 -10.73 -24.78
CA ARG A 75 -3.73 -12.02 -25.02
C ARG A 75 -2.73 -12.37 -23.93
N LYS A 76 -1.98 -11.38 -23.44
CA LYS A 76 -0.88 -11.60 -22.51
C LYS A 76 -0.81 -10.51 -21.46
N ILE A 77 -0.54 -10.90 -20.22
CA ILE A 77 -0.16 -9.98 -19.14
C ILE A 77 1.24 -10.38 -18.72
N VAL A 78 2.15 -9.41 -18.71
CA VAL A 78 3.53 -9.55 -18.25
C VAL A 78 3.69 -8.65 -17.05
N VAL A 79 4.27 -9.20 -15.99
CA VAL A 79 4.66 -8.42 -14.82
C VAL A 79 6.16 -8.55 -14.65
N ALA A 80 6.83 -7.46 -14.30
CA ALA A 80 8.24 -7.40 -13.98
C ALA A 80 8.44 -6.64 -12.66
N PRO A 81 9.45 -7.00 -11.86
CA PRO A 81 9.74 -6.29 -10.62
C PRO A 81 10.28 -4.88 -10.92
N ALA A 82 9.88 -3.89 -10.13
CA ALA A 82 10.53 -2.57 -10.16
C ALA A 82 11.76 -2.56 -9.23
N ARG A 83 12.55 -1.48 -9.28
CA ARG A 83 13.66 -1.26 -8.35
C ARG A 83 13.18 -1.05 -6.90
N ILE A 84 11.99 -0.50 -6.76
CA ILE A 84 11.32 -0.22 -5.49
C ILE A 84 10.49 -1.45 -5.12
N GLU A 85 10.63 -1.95 -3.89
CA GLU A 85 10.10 -3.26 -3.48
C GLU A 85 8.57 -3.27 -3.38
N SER A 86 7.94 -2.15 -3.08
CA SER A 86 6.48 -2.04 -3.00
C SER A 86 5.77 -2.07 -4.36
N THR A 87 6.53 -1.93 -5.45
CA THR A 87 5.99 -1.67 -6.79
C THR A 87 6.43 -2.74 -7.80
N CYS A 88 5.53 -3.12 -8.69
CA CYS A 88 5.84 -3.89 -9.89
C CYS A 88 5.31 -3.21 -11.15
N LEU A 89 5.91 -3.55 -12.27
CA LEU A 89 5.60 -3.02 -13.60
C LEU A 89 4.73 -4.04 -14.33
N MET A 90 3.53 -3.65 -14.74
CA MET A 90 2.61 -4.51 -15.48
C MET A 90 2.42 -3.98 -16.89
N VAL A 91 2.61 -4.86 -17.88
CA VAL A 91 2.26 -4.62 -19.28
C VAL A 91 1.20 -5.64 -19.68
N ALA A 92 0.12 -5.16 -20.26
CA ALA A 92 -0.91 -6.00 -20.82
C ALA A 92 -0.97 -5.78 -22.34
N VAL A 93 -0.97 -6.88 -23.08
CA VAL A 93 -0.86 -6.91 -24.54
C VAL A 93 -2.09 -7.60 -25.11
N GLY A 94 -2.88 -6.87 -25.88
CA GLY A 94 -4.02 -7.37 -26.66
C GLY A 94 -3.96 -6.83 -28.08
N ALA A 95 -5.08 -6.29 -28.58
CA ALA A 95 -5.08 -5.41 -29.74
C ALA A 95 -4.32 -4.11 -29.44
N ASP A 96 -4.48 -3.61 -28.21
CA ASP A 96 -3.74 -2.47 -27.66
C ASP A 96 -2.71 -2.91 -26.63
N VAL A 97 -1.74 -2.03 -26.34
CA VAL A 97 -0.76 -2.22 -25.27
C VAL A 97 -1.06 -1.25 -24.14
N PHE A 98 -1.27 -1.79 -22.94
CA PHE A 98 -1.48 -1.01 -21.73
C PHE A 98 -0.37 -1.25 -20.72
N PHE A 99 0.11 -0.17 -20.11
CA PHE A 99 1.14 -0.21 -19.09
C PHE A 99 0.64 0.47 -17.82
N SER A 100 0.87 -0.16 -16.67
CA SER A 100 0.59 0.44 -15.37
C SER A 100 1.57 -0.08 -14.31
N ARG A 101 1.76 0.73 -13.27
CA ARG A 101 2.47 0.31 -12.05
C ARG A 101 1.45 -0.28 -11.09
N VAL A 102 1.80 -1.38 -10.45
CA VAL A 102 0.93 -2.07 -9.50
C VAL A 102 1.64 -2.11 -8.14
N THR A 103 0.94 -1.72 -7.09
CA THR A 103 1.44 -1.70 -5.71
C THR A 103 0.57 -2.60 -4.83
N PRO A 104 0.88 -3.91 -4.72
CA PRO A 104 0.02 -4.88 -4.04
C PRO A 104 -0.25 -4.55 -2.56
N ALA A 105 0.75 -4.05 -1.83
CA ALA A 105 0.68 -3.74 -0.40
C ALA A 105 0.70 -2.23 -0.11
N LYS A 106 0.29 -1.39 -1.08
CA LYS A 106 0.55 0.07 -1.12
C LYS A 106 2.06 0.37 -1.16
N ALA A 107 2.40 1.62 -1.49
CA ALA A 107 3.78 2.07 -1.62
C ALA A 107 4.42 2.34 -0.24
N PHE A 108 4.75 1.29 0.52
CA PHE A 108 5.27 1.41 1.90
C PHE A 108 6.71 1.94 1.99
N ASP A 109 7.46 1.92 0.89
CA ASP A 109 8.84 2.40 0.77
C ASP A 109 8.93 3.78 0.10
N CYS A 110 7.79 4.40 -0.20
CA CYS A 110 7.68 5.74 -0.75
C CYS A 110 6.85 6.63 0.17
N LEU A 111 7.20 7.92 0.23
CA LEU A 111 6.38 8.90 0.91
C LEU A 111 5.12 9.16 0.07
N GLY A 112 3.95 9.11 0.71
CA GLY A 112 2.69 9.34 -0.01
C GLY A 112 2.62 10.76 -0.57
N ASP A 113 1.98 10.90 -1.74
CA ASP A 113 1.80 12.21 -2.38
C ASP A 113 0.97 13.17 -1.51
N ASP A 114 0.08 12.62 -0.67
CA ASP A 114 -0.76 13.37 0.28
C ASP A 114 -0.04 13.73 1.60
N PHE A 115 1.28 13.54 1.69
CA PHE A 115 2.01 13.82 2.91
C PHE A 115 2.03 15.32 3.25
N ASN A 116 1.60 15.66 4.46
CA ASN A 116 1.50 17.05 4.90
C ASN A 116 2.84 17.60 5.42
N TYR A 117 3.68 18.03 4.49
CA TYR A 117 4.97 18.66 4.79
C TYR A 117 4.82 19.95 5.61
N THR A 118 3.75 20.72 5.42
CA THR A 118 3.58 22.01 6.09
C THR A 118 3.38 21.81 7.60
N SER A 119 2.54 20.86 8.00
CA SER A 119 2.34 20.52 9.42
C SER A 119 3.61 19.95 10.06
N LEU A 120 4.37 19.12 9.34
CA LEU A 120 5.65 18.59 9.83
C LEU A 120 6.64 19.72 10.12
N VAL A 121 6.85 20.63 9.16
CA VAL A 121 7.80 21.74 9.31
C VAL A 121 7.34 22.68 10.42
N LEU A 122 6.05 23.05 10.43
CA LEU A 122 5.52 24.00 11.40
C LEU A 122 5.60 23.47 12.84
N SER A 123 5.21 22.21 13.07
CA SER A 123 5.30 21.60 14.39
C SER A 123 6.74 21.49 14.89
N THR A 124 7.67 21.10 14.01
CA THR A 124 9.10 21.01 14.34
C THR A 124 9.67 22.37 14.73
N LEU A 125 9.36 23.43 13.97
CA LEU A 125 9.79 24.79 14.29
C LEU A 125 9.16 25.30 15.59
N ALA A 126 7.87 25.04 15.81
CA ALA A 126 7.17 25.45 17.03
C ALA A 126 7.81 24.81 18.27
N LEU A 127 8.12 23.51 18.22
CA LEU A 127 8.79 22.80 19.31
C LEU A 127 10.22 23.33 19.54
N MET A 128 10.94 23.66 18.46
CA MET A 128 12.30 24.21 18.55
C MET A 128 12.30 25.58 19.25
N ILE A 129 11.41 26.48 18.83
CA ILE A 129 11.26 27.82 19.45
C ILE A 129 10.83 27.68 20.91
N LEU A 130 9.86 26.82 21.20
CA LEU A 130 9.38 26.60 22.55
C LEU A 130 10.50 26.09 23.47
N SER A 131 11.29 25.13 23.02
CA SER A 131 12.44 24.60 23.77
C SER A 131 13.49 25.68 24.04
N TRP A 132 13.77 26.54 23.06
CA TRP A 132 14.70 27.66 23.23
C TRP A 132 14.19 28.69 24.25
N VAL A 133 12.90 29.06 24.18
CA VAL A 133 12.29 29.98 25.13
C VAL A 133 12.30 29.42 26.55
N VAL A 134 11.92 28.15 26.71
CA VAL A 134 11.89 27.48 28.03
C VAL A 134 13.29 27.40 28.64
N SER A 135 14.31 27.00 27.87
CA SER A 135 15.69 26.94 28.35
C SER A 135 16.24 28.31 28.74
N TRP A 136 15.89 29.36 27.99
CA TRP A 136 16.23 30.74 28.36
C TRP A 136 15.60 31.18 29.69
N PHE A 137 14.31 30.89 29.89
CA PHE A 137 13.63 31.16 31.16
C PHE A 137 14.22 30.36 32.31
N GLN A 138 14.58 29.09 32.08
CA GLN A 138 15.23 28.24 33.07
C GLN A 138 16.59 28.80 33.48
N ALA A 139 17.46 29.15 32.54
CA ALA A 139 18.78 29.72 32.83
C ALA A 139 18.68 31.01 33.67
N LYS A 140 17.70 31.87 33.35
CA LYS A 140 17.41 33.05 34.17
C LYS A 140 16.95 32.72 35.58
N ARG A 141 16.12 31.69 35.74
CA ARG A 141 15.59 31.27 37.03
C ARG A 141 16.66 30.59 37.91
N GLU A 142 17.52 29.78 37.31
CA GLU A 142 18.66 29.17 38.00
C GLU A 142 19.64 30.23 38.49
N LEU A 143 19.96 31.23 37.65
CA LEU A 143 20.80 32.36 38.07
C LEU A 143 20.16 33.12 39.25
N SER A 144 18.86 33.42 39.21
CA SER A 144 18.23 34.16 40.32
C SER A 144 18.15 33.37 41.63
N GLN A 145 18.07 32.04 41.56
CA GLN A 145 18.11 31.17 42.73
C GLN A 145 19.51 31.03 43.31
N ALA A 146 20.55 30.95 42.47
CA ALA A 146 21.93 30.84 42.93
C ALA A 146 22.48 32.12 43.58
N TRP A 147 21.88 33.28 43.26
CA TRP A 147 22.25 34.60 43.81
C TRP A 147 21.38 35.04 44.99
N LYS A 148 20.56 34.14 45.53
CA LYS A 148 19.91 34.28 46.84
C LYS A 148 20.77 33.63 47.91
#